data_AF-A0A9D5K9V3-F1
#
_entry.id   AF-A0A9D5K9V3-F1
#
_cell.length_a   1.000
_cell.length_b   1.000
_cell.length_c   1.000
_cell.angle_alpha   90.00
_cell.angle_beta   90.00
_cell.angle_gamma   90.00
#
_symmetry.space_group_name_H-M   'P 1'
#
loop_
_entity.id
_entity.type
_entity.pdbx_description
1 polymer ?
#
loop_
_entity_poly.entity_id
_entity_poly.type
_entity_poly.pdbx_seq_one_letter_code
_entity_poly.pdbx_strand_id
1 'polypeptide(L)'
;MKPKELYAKCGNVCSRCPSFKTNLKTTQDRLHCSAGWEKYLGFRLKPDSLVVCDGCQFQDDEKPSRYINCKTRKCAVYNGVLTCAHCSSYPCEDLPAESVSRESSEKRIGGEMSDEDYARFVEPYEGRKFLDQIRSSLTSGEIAEMKKVSLKPQMANFPEGLSLSDRELKSYKNLYSILSSVGTADGISYARKEVLKKKRRYLLKLLWAFGSSGELKDGKCLVIDAQTYIAQKTHSSLSVLNSLCAALKEYGLYCEHVPLQEQGWQTPTGALRPKGWQLKMTCDSRHGGLSALKVLKTYVNKLIEEYGDKAYRYFSRADMMFLERK
;
A
#
# COMPACT_ATOMS: atom_id res chain seq x y z
N MET A 1 13.82 38.38 12.72
CA MET A 1 12.63 37.52 12.96
C MET A 1 12.98 36.09 12.58
N LYS A 2 12.82 35.11 13.49
CA LYS A 2 12.88 33.70 13.09
C LYS A 2 11.78 33.47 12.02
N PRO A 3 12.07 32.80 10.90
CA PRO A 3 11.04 32.48 9.93
C PRO A 3 9.93 31.68 10.61
N LYS A 4 8.67 32.03 10.34
CA LYS A 4 7.50 31.31 10.85
C LYS A 4 7.66 29.82 10.52
N GLU A 5 7.55 28.94 11.52
CA GLU A 5 7.67 27.51 11.30
C GLU A 5 6.56 27.03 10.36
N LEU A 6 6.97 26.34 9.29
CA LEU A 6 6.06 25.79 8.30
C LEU A 6 5.94 24.28 8.50
N TYR A 7 4.83 23.85 9.10
CA TYR A 7 4.53 22.45 9.31
C TYR A 7 3.92 21.82 8.05
N ALA A 8 4.34 20.60 7.74
CA ALA A 8 3.73 19.77 6.73
C ALA A 8 2.36 19.26 7.19
N LYS A 9 1.56 18.74 6.25
CA LYS A 9 0.30 18.06 6.55
C LYS A 9 0.52 16.89 7.52
N CYS A 10 1.67 16.20 7.42
CA CYS A 10 2.07 15.09 8.29
C CYS A 10 2.87 15.50 9.54
N GLY A 11 3.05 16.80 9.81
CA GLY A 11 3.79 17.30 10.97
C GLY A 11 5.25 17.61 10.77
N ASN A 12 5.89 17.09 9.71
CA ASN A 12 7.30 17.40 9.43
C ASN A 12 7.50 18.91 9.28
N VAL A 13 8.60 19.46 9.79
CA VAL A 13 8.84 20.90 9.75
C VAL A 13 9.51 21.27 8.41
N CYS A 14 8.71 21.60 7.41
CA CYS A 14 9.18 21.94 6.06
C CYS A 14 10.20 23.07 6.07
N SER A 15 9.99 24.13 6.87
CA SER A 15 10.92 25.27 6.92
C SER A 15 12.33 24.89 7.39
N ARG A 16 12.49 23.77 8.11
CA ARG A 16 13.77 23.26 8.62
C ARG A 16 14.38 22.17 7.73
N CYS A 17 13.62 21.65 6.77
CA CYS A 17 14.09 20.61 5.86
C CYS A 17 15.23 21.14 4.96
N PRO A 18 16.37 20.43 4.82
CA PRO A 18 17.47 20.85 3.95
C PRO A 18 17.07 21.04 2.47
N SER A 19 16.05 20.32 1.99
CA SER A 19 15.57 20.44 0.60
C SER A 19 14.50 21.50 0.38
N PHE A 20 14.08 22.21 1.42
CA PHE A 20 13.08 23.27 1.32
C PHE A 20 13.65 24.48 0.56
N LYS A 21 12.79 25.18 -0.19
CA LYS A 21 13.21 26.23 -1.12
C LYS A 21 14.07 27.35 -0.56
N THR A 22 13.91 27.67 0.73
CA THR A 22 14.75 28.70 1.37
C THR A 22 16.12 28.18 1.79
N ASN A 23 16.29 26.86 1.85
CA ASN A 23 17.46 26.17 2.40
C ASN A 23 18.33 25.49 1.33
N LEU A 24 17.77 25.18 0.15
CA LEU A 24 18.46 24.51 -0.95
C LEU A 24 18.72 25.48 -2.13
N LYS A 25 19.74 26.34 -2.02
CA LYS A 25 20.02 27.42 -2.99
C LYS A 25 21.25 27.17 -3.85
N THR A 26 22.25 26.51 -3.29
CA THR A 26 23.58 26.36 -3.88
C THR A 26 23.96 24.89 -4.08
N THR A 27 25.01 24.63 -4.85
CA THR A 27 25.62 23.29 -4.96
C THR A 27 26.08 22.79 -3.59
N GLN A 28 26.58 23.68 -2.73
CA GLN A 28 27.02 23.31 -1.39
C GLN A 28 25.84 22.85 -0.51
N ASP A 29 24.68 23.52 -0.61
CA ASP A 29 23.47 23.09 0.11
C ASP A 29 23.03 21.68 -0.33
N ARG A 30 23.15 21.38 -1.63
CA ARG A 30 22.82 20.06 -2.19
C ARG A 30 23.77 18.98 -1.70
N LEU A 31 25.07 19.25 -1.70
CA LEU A 31 26.09 18.35 -1.17
C LEU A 31 25.82 18.05 0.31
N HIS A 32 25.56 19.08 1.09
CA HIS A 32 25.30 18.96 2.52
C HIS A 32 23.98 18.23 2.81
N CYS A 33 22.90 18.54 2.09
CA CYS A 33 21.62 17.84 2.17
C CYS A 33 21.77 16.35 1.85
N SER A 34 22.45 16.02 0.75
CA SER A 34 22.71 14.63 0.34
C SER A 34 23.49 13.88 1.41
N ALA A 35 24.58 14.48 1.91
CA ALA A 35 25.46 13.84 2.91
C ALA A 35 24.74 13.60 4.24
N GLY A 36 23.96 14.57 4.73
CA GLY A 36 23.23 14.43 5.98
C GLY A 36 22.10 13.40 5.90
N TRP A 37 21.36 13.35 4.79
CA TRP A 37 20.34 12.32 4.58
C TRP A 37 20.95 10.91 4.46
N GLU A 38 22.08 10.77 3.76
CA GLU A 38 22.79 9.50 3.67
C GLU A 38 23.27 9.03 5.05
N LYS A 39 23.93 9.93 5.79
CA LYS A 39 24.49 9.64 7.12
C LYS A 39 23.41 9.29 8.15
N TYR A 40 22.40 10.15 8.31
CA TYR A 40 21.47 10.07 9.44
C TYR A 40 20.16 9.33 9.13
N LEU A 41 19.72 9.34 7.87
CA LEU A 41 18.45 8.73 7.46
C LEU A 41 18.65 7.45 6.63
N GLY A 42 19.87 7.20 6.15
CA GLY A 42 20.23 5.97 5.45
C GLY A 42 19.74 5.87 4.00
N PHE A 43 19.31 6.98 3.39
CA PHE A 43 19.00 7.03 1.96
C PHE A 43 19.83 8.10 1.26
N ARG A 44 20.33 7.78 0.08
CA ARG A 44 21.18 8.66 -0.71
C ARG A 44 20.44 9.17 -1.94
N LEU A 45 20.36 10.49 -2.09
CA LEU A 45 19.97 11.15 -3.32
C LEU A 45 21.17 11.93 -3.82
N LYS A 46 21.56 11.76 -5.09
CA LYS A 46 22.67 12.52 -5.66
C LYS A 46 22.36 14.03 -5.54
N PRO A 47 23.34 14.89 -5.23
CA PRO A 47 23.14 16.34 -5.13
C PRO A 47 22.39 16.96 -6.32
N ASP A 48 22.72 16.51 -7.54
CA ASP A 48 22.11 16.99 -8.79
C ASP A 48 20.68 16.46 -9.00
N SER A 49 20.32 15.38 -8.30
CA SER A 49 18.96 14.82 -8.29
C SER A 49 18.07 15.44 -7.21
N LEU A 50 18.64 16.24 -6.30
CA LEU A 50 17.83 16.99 -5.35
C LEU A 50 17.03 18.05 -6.11
N VAL A 51 15.72 18.10 -5.90
CA VAL A 51 14.87 19.19 -6.36
C VAL A 51 14.57 20.14 -5.21
N VAL A 52 14.34 21.41 -5.54
CA VAL A 52 13.78 22.37 -4.58
C VAL A 52 12.37 21.92 -4.23
N CYS A 53 12.06 21.85 -2.94
CA CYS A 53 10.72 21.51 -2.44
C CYS A 53 10.04 22.75 -1.88
N ASP A 54 8.84 23.07 -2.38
CA ASP A 54 7.99 24.11 -1.83
C ASP A 54 7.31 23.69 -0.53
N GLY A 55 7.33 22.39 -0.19
CA GLY A 55 6.54 21.86 0.91
C GLY A 55 5.09 21.59 0.51
N CYS A 56 4.32 21.03 1.43
CA CYS A 56 3.00 20.48 1.11
C CYS A 56 1.82 21.42 1.44
N GLN A 57 2.09 22.61 2.00
CA GLN A 57 1.07 23.62 2.31
C GLN A 57 0.68 24.48 1.12
N PHE A 58 1.57 24.62 0.13
CA PHE A 58 1.28 25.34 -1.12
C PHE A 58 0.12 24.68 -1.89
N GLN A 59 -0.66 25.50 -2.59
CA GLN A 59 -1.80 25.04 -3.36
C GLN A 59 -1.33 24.35 -4.65
N ASP A 60 -2.18 23.55 -5.30
CA ASP A 60 -1.77 22.79 -6.49
C ASP A 60 -1.80 23.60 -7.79
N ASP A 61 -2.64 24.64 -7.85
CA ASP A 61 -2.70 25.63 -8.93
C ASP A 61 -1.43 26.48 -9.03
N GLU A 62 -0.73 26.70 -7.91
CA GLU A 62 0.60 27.32 -7.85
C GLU A 62 1.72 26.42 -8.44
N LYS A 63 1.40 25.20 -8.88
CA LYS A 63 2.34 24.20 -9.43
C LYS A 63 3.64 24.00 -8.62
N PRO A 64 3.57 23.84 -7.29
CA PRO A 64 4.75 23.70 -6.43
C PRO A 64 5.54 22.42 -6.72
N SER A 65 6.87 22.54 -6.65
CA SER A 65 7.81 21.44 -6.80
C SER A 65 7.87 20.60 -5.53
N ARG A 66 7.72 19.27 -5.68
CA ARG A 66 7.70 18.32 -4.56
C ARG A 66 8.28 16.97 -4.97
N TYR A 67 8.92 16.29 -4.02
CA TYR A 67 9.48 14.95 -4.23
C TYR A 67 8.45 13.82 -4.28
N ILE A 68 7.32 13.96 -3.55
CA ILE A 68 6.47 12.82 -3.21
C ILE A 68 5.00 13.08 -3.54
N ASN A 69 4.40 12.15 -4.27
CA ASN A 69 2.96 12.01 -4.38
C ASN A 69 2.39 11.40 -3.09
N CYS A 70 2.18 12.23 -2.07
CA CYS A 70 1.87 11.79 -0.71
C CYS A 70 0.36 11.65 -0.45
N LYS A 71 -0.08 10.45 -0.03
CA LYS A 71 -1.48 10.17 0.35
C LYS A 71 -1.97 11.02 1.52
N THR A 72 -1.11 11.29 2.51
CA THR A 72 -1.43 12.09 3.70
C THR A 72 -1.71 13.54 3.31
N ARG A 73 -0.92 14.11 2.38
CA ARG A 73 -1.19 15.44 1.84
C ARG A 73 -2.56 15.48 1.15
N LYS A 74 -2.81 14.57 0.21
CA LYS A 74 -4.08 14.53 -0.51
C LYS A 74 -5.27 14.37 0.43
N CYS A 75 -5.13 13.56 1.48
CA CYS A 75 -6.15 13.40 2.50
C CYS A 75 -6.39 14.69 3.29
N ALA A 76 -5.34 15.39 3.73
CA ALA A 76 -5.49 16.66 4.44
C ALA A 76 -6.12 17.75 3.56
N VAL A 77 -5.70 17.85 2.29
CA VAL A 77 -6.30 18.77 1.30
C VAL A 77 -7.77 18.43 1.08
N TYR A 78 -8.12 17.15 0.89
CA TYR A 78 -9.50 16.70 0.72
C TYR A 78 -10.37 17.10 1.92
N ASN A 79 -9.86 16.91 3.14
CA ASN A 79 -10.53 17.30 4.38
C ASN A 79 -10.56 18.82 4.60
N GLY A 80 -9.77 19.61 3.88
CA GLY A 80 -9.66 21.06 4.09
C GLY A 80 -8.90 21.42 5.37
N VAL A 81 -8.03 20.55 5.88
CA VAL A 81 -7.32 20.75 7.16
C VAL A 81 -5.89 21.23 6.95
N LEU A 82 -5.41 22.08 7.87
CA LEU A 82 -4.05 22.63 7.81
C LEU A 82 -3.00 21.55 8.04
N THR A 83 -3.16 20.72 9.07
CA THR A 83 -2.34 19.53 9.32
C THR A 83 -3.24 18.38 9.75
N CYS A 84 -2.71 17.16 9.82
CA CYS A 84 -3.46 16.02 10.36
C CYS A 84 -3.95 16.26 11.79
N ALA A 85 -3.24 17.07 12.59
CA ALA A 85 -3.66 17.46 13.93
C ALA A 85 -4.97 18.25 13.97
N HIS A 86 -5.46 18.78 12.85
CA HIS A 86 -6.75 19.50 12.78
C HIS A 86 -7.91 18.61 12.31
N CYS A 87 -7.69 17.31 12.10
CA CYS A 87 -8.72 16.36 11.64
C CYS A 87 -9.29 15.58 12.84
N SER A 88 -10.61 15.41 12.95
CA SER A 88 -11.24 14.68 14.07
C SER A 88 -10.74 13.22 14.21
N SER A 89 -10.33 12.59 13.11
CA SER A 89 -9.78 11.23 13.12
C SER A 89 -8.29 11.14 13.48
N TYR A 90 -7.63 12.24 13.87
CA TYR A 90 -6.24 12.16 14.30
C TYR A 90 -6.12 11.71 15.77
N PRO A 91 -5.25 10.73 16.07
CA PRO A 91 -4.40 10.00 15.13
C PRO A 91 -5.14 8.87 14.40
N CYS A 92 -4.82 8.64 13.12
CA CYS A 92 -5.37 7.54 12.33
C CYS A 92 -4.29 6.55 11.85
N GLU A 93 -4.70 5.33 11.51
CA GLU A 93 -3.82 4.24 11.07
C GLU A 93 -3.04 4.53 9.77
N ASP A 94 -3.51 5.45 8.93
CA ASP A 94 -2.88 5.76 7.64
C ASP A 94 -1.86 6.91 7.72
N LEU A 95 -1.75 7.56 8.88
CA LEU A 95 -0.66 8.49 9.14
C LEU A 95 0.66 7.68 9.19
N PRO A 96 1.73 8.14 8.51
CA PRO A 96 3.00 7.42 8.57
C PRO A 96 3.45 7.25 10.03
N ALA A 97 3.87 6.04 10.37
CA ALA A 97 4.58 5.80 11.62
C ALA A 97 5.88 6.63 11.63
N GLU A 98 6.32 7.02 12.83
CA GLU A 98 7.64 7.62 12.98
C GLU A 98 8.70 6.59 12.59
N SER A 99 9.38 6.85 11.49
CA SER A 99 10.46 6.00 10.98
C SER A 99 11.85 6.58 11.27
N VAL A 100 11.92 7.72 11.95
CA VAL A 100 13.15 8.45 12.27
C VAL A 100 13.00 9.05 13.66
N SER A 101 14.04 8.88 14.47
CA SER A 101 14.24 9.48 15.79
C SER A 101 15.74 9.63 16.04
N ARG A 102 16.13 10.44 17.05
CA ARG A 102 17.54 10.53 17.49
C ARG A 102 18.15 9.14 17.69
N GLU A 103 17.49 8.30 18.49
CA GLU A 103 17.94 6.95 18.81
C GLU A 103 18.19 6.11 17.55
N SER A 104 17.24 6.12 16.60
CA SER A 104 17.37 5.36 15.36
C SER A 104 18.55 5.82 14.49
N SER A 105 18.85 7.12 14.50
CA SER A 105 19.93 7.72 13.73
C SER A 105 21.29 7.55 14.42
N GLU A 106 21.37 7.66 15.75
CA GLU A 106 22.57 7.38 16.55
C GLU A 106 22.98 5.91 16.45
N LYS A 107 22.00 5.00 16.54
CA LYS A 107 22.21 3.56 16.28
C LYS A 107 22.75 3.30 14.87
N ARG A 108 22.30 4.06 13.88
CA ARG A 108 22.77 3.94 12.49
C ARG A 108 24.22 4.39 12.34
N ILE A 109 24.60 5.53 12.93
CA ILE A 109 25.96 6.06 12.81
C ILE A 109 26.96 5.39 13.77
N GLY A 110 26.46 4.59 14.74
CA GLY A 110 27.29 3.88 15.71
C GLY A 110 27.86 4.78 16.80
N GLY A 111 27.18 5.89 17.13
CA GLY A 111 27.65 6.86 18.10
C GLY A 111 26.66 8.00 18.34
N GLU A 112 27.03 8.92 19.23
CA GLU A 112 26.19 10.06 19.61
C GLU A 112 26.11 11.10 18.48
N MET A 113 24.93 11.72 18.35
CA MET A 113 24.67 12.78 17.40
C MET A 113 24.72 14.14 18.09
N SER A 114 25.34 15.13 17.44
CA SER A 114 25.29 16.50 17.92
C SER A 114 23.87 17.06 17.90
N ASP A 115 23.55 17.98 18.81
CA ASP A 115 22.24 18.64 18.82
C ASP A 115 21.96 19.44 17.55
N GLU A 116 23.01 20.01 16.94
CA GLU A 116 22.93 20.72 15.67
C GLU A 116 22.50 19.77 14.53
N ASP A 117 23.13 18.61 14.41
CA ASP A 117 22.78 17.63 13.39
C ASP A 117 21.40 17.03 13.62
N TYR A 118 21.04 16.76 14.88
CA TYR A 118 19.71 16.30 15.24
C TYR A 118 18.64 17.31 14.83
N ALA A 119 18.81 18.58 15.21
CA ALA A 119 17.89 19.64 14.86
C ALA A 119 17.78 19.87 13.34
N ARG A 120 18.81 19.53 12.56
CA ARG A 120 18.83 19.76 11.11
C ARG A 120 18.33 18.58 10.28
N PHE A 121 18.71 17.35 10.65
CA PHE A 121 18.53 16.17 9.80
C PHE A 121 17.57 15.14 10.36
N VAL A 122 17.20 15.20 11.63
CA VAL A 122 16.36 14.20 12.29
C VAL A 122 15.08 14.82 12.80
N GLU A 123 15.17 15.77 13.72
CA GLU A 123 14.02 16.37 14.39
C GLU A 123 12.96 16.89 13.40
N PRO A 124 13.29 17.57 12.28
CA PRO A 124 12.28 18.05 11.33
C PRO A 124 11.39 16.94 10.73
N TYR A 125 11.78 15.67 10.85
CA TYR A 125 11.04 14.50 10.36
C TYR A 125 10.31 13.72 11.45
N GLU A 126 10.42 14.13 12.73
CA GLU A 126 9.62 13.63 13.86
C GLU A 126 8.21 14.23 13.82
N GLY A 127 7.49 14.01 12.72
CA GLY A 127 6.23 14.72 12.46
C GLY A 127 5.16 14.46 13.51
N ARG A 128 5.14 13.28 14.15
CA ARG A 128 4.10 12.95 15.12
C ARG A 128 4.26 13.76 16.40
N LYS A 129 5.49 13.91 16.92
CA LYS A 129 5.83 14.85 18.00
C LYS A 129 5.20 16.24 17.78
N PHE A 130 5.36 16.84 16.60
CA PHE A 130 4.81 18.16 16.31
C PHE A 130 3.30 18.17 16.10
N LEU A 131 2.73 17.13 15.49
CA LEU A 131 1.27 17.04 15.36
C LEU A 131 0.60 16.92 16.73
N ASP A 132 1.19 16.19 17.68
CA ASP A 132 0.67 16.07 19.05
C ASP A 132 0.74 17.41 19.78
N GLN A 133 1.82 18.18 19.62
CA GLN A 133 1.94 19.55 20.14
C GLN A 133 0.93 20.52 19.51
N ILE A 134 0.74 20.46 18.19
CA ILE A 134 -0.28 21.27 17.53
C ILE A 134 -1.65 20.88 18.07
N ARG A 135 -1.97 19.58 18.11
CA ARG A 135 -3.27 19.06 18.55
C ARG A 135 -3.62 19.51 19.97
N SER A 136 -2.67 19.47 20.90
CA SER A 136 -2.91 19.88 22.29
C SER A 136 -3.17 21.39 22.45
N SER A 137 -2.74 22.19 21.47
CA SER A 137 -3.01 23.64 21.44
C SER A 137 -4.34 24.03 20.79
N LEU A 138 -5.00 23.09 20.09
CA LEU A 138 -6.24 23.38 19.37
C LEU A 138 -7.46 23.36 20.30
N THR A 139 -8.38 24.28 20.05
CA THR A 139 -9.74 24.24 20.58
C THR A 139 -10.63 23.31 19.75
N SER A 140 -11.77 22.89 20.30
CA SER A 140 -12.72 22.03 19.58
C SER A 140 -13.22 22.63 18.26
N GLY A 141 -13.32 23.97 18.17
CA GLY A 141 -13.75 24.66 16.95
C GLY A 141 -12.71 24.63 15.81
N GLU A 142 -11.45 24.36 16.12
CA GLU A 142 -10.36 24.24 15.14
C GLU A 142 -10.17 22.80 14.63
N ILE A 143 -10.90 21.85 15.22
CA ILE A 143 -10.90 20.45 14.80
C ILE A 143 -12.03 20.23 13.80
N ALA A 144 -11.66 20.00 12.53
CA ALA A 144 -12.62 19.70 11.48
C ALA A 144 -12.98 18.21 11.48
N GLU A 145 -14.26 17.92 11.29
CA GLU A 145 -14.72 16.55 11.09
C GLU A 145 -14.12 15.91 9.84
N MET A 146 -13.68 14.66 9.97
CA MET A 146 -13.15 13.91 8.84
C MET A 146 -14.24 13.65 7.79
N LYS A 147 -14.01 14.12 6.57
CA LYS A 147 -14.82 13.78 5.41
C LYS A 147 -14.66 12.30 5.07
N LYS A 148 -15.77 11.58 5.12
CA LYS A 148 -15.87 10.15 4.80
C LYS A 148 -15.95 9.94 3.29
N VAL A 149 -15.32 8.87 2.81
CA VAL A 149 -15.41 8.41 1.42
C VAL A 149 -15.63 6.91 1.34
N SER A 150 -16.20 6.46 0.22
CA SER A 150 -16.30 5.05 -0.10
C SER A 150 -15.30 4.64 -1.20
N LEU A 151 -14.90 3.37 -1.16
CA LEU A 151 -14.21 2.67 -2.23
C LEU A 151 -15.14 1.55 -2.73
N LYS A 152 -15.72 1.77 -3.91
CA LYS A 152 -16.54 0.78 -4.63
C LYS A 152 -15.84 0.50 -5.97
N PRO A 153 -15.20 -0.66 -6.15
CA PRO A 153 -14.62 -1.05 -7.43
C PRO A 153 -15.70 -1.14 -8.50
N GLN A 154 -15.35 -0.77 -9.74
CA GLN A 154 -16.26 -0.96 -10.87
C GLN A 154 -16.27 -2.45 -11.25
N MET A 155 -17.40 -3.10 -11.02
CA MET A 155 -17.63 -4.51 -11.34
C MET A 155 -18.47 -4.63 -12.61
N ALA A 156 -18.31 -5.73 -13.35
CA ALA A 156 -19.31 -6.16 -14.33
C ALA A 156 -20.50 -6.76 -13.58
N ASN A 157 -21.69 -6.76 -14.20
CA ASN A 157 -22.83 -7.48 -13.63
C ASN A 157 -22.56 -8.99 -13.69
N PHE A 158 -23.13 -9.72 -12.74
CA PHE A 158 -23.16 -11.17 -12.84
C PHE A 158 -24.17 -11.56 -13.93
N PRO A 159 -23.80 -12.44 -14.89
CA PRO A 159 -24.69 -12.81 -15.99
C PRO A 159 -25.94 -13.56 -15.52
N GLU A 160 -27.04 -13.38 -16.24
CA GLU A 160 -28.35 -13.99 -15.95
C GLU A 160 -28.65 -15.13 -16.94
N GLY A 161 -29.66 -15.96 -16.65
CA GLY A 161 -30.11 -17.01 -17.58
C GLY A 161 -29.10 -18.12 -17.89
N LEU A 162 -28.14 -18.38 -17.00
CA LEU A 162 -27.06 -19.34 -17.23
C LEU A 162 -27.53 -20.80 -17.23
N SER A 163 -27.12 -21.56 -18.24
CA SER A 163 -27.30 -23.02 -18.36
C SER A 163 -26.27 -23.81 -17.53
N LEU A 164 -26.17 -23.54 -16.23
CA LEU A 164 -25.27 -24.22 -15.29
C LEU A 164 -26.05 -25.03 -14.26
N SER A 165 -25.46 -26.10 -13.73
CA SER A 165 -26.03 -26.77 -12.56
C SER A 165 -26.10 -25.81 -11.36
N ASP A 166 -27.06 -26.01 -10.45
CA ASP A 166 -27.20 -25.19 -9.23
C ASP A 166 -25.90 -25.09 -8.42
N ARG A 167 -25.15 -26.20 -8.37
CA ARG A 167 -23.87 -26.29 -7.67
C ARG A 167 -22.80 -25.42 -8.33
N GLU A 168 -22.71 -25.45 -9.66
CA GLU A 168 -21.76 -24.63 -10.42
C GLU A 168 -22.14 -23.15 -10.34
N LEU A 169 -23.42 -22.83 -10.53
CA LEU A 169 -23.95 -21.47 -10.41
C LEU A 169 -23.62 -20.89 -9.03
N LYS A 170 -23.86 -21.65 -7.95
CA LYS A 170 -23.51 -21.25 -6.59
C LYS A 170 -22.00 -21.00 -6.45
N SER A 171 -21.17 -21.83 -7.06
CA SER A 171 -19.70 -21.68 -6.98
C SER A 171 -19.21 -20.43 -7.72
N TYR A 172 -19.77 -20.10 -8.89
CA TYR A 172 -19.49 -18.85 -9.60
C TYR A 172 -20.00 -17.62 -8.83
N LYS A 173 -21.20 -17.67 -8.26
CA LYS A 173 -21.74 -16.59 -7.42
C LYS A 173 -20.86 -16.33 -6.20
N ASN A 174 -20.36 -17.38 -5.55
CA ASN A 174 -19.43 -17.25 -4.42
C ASN A 174 -18.12 -16.58 -4.86
N LEU A 175 -17.53 -17.01 -5.97
CA LEU A 175 -16.32 -16.38 -6.51
C LEU A 175 -16.56 -14.91 -6.89
N TYR A 176 -17.67 -14.61 -7.55
CA TYR A 176 -18.06 -13.23 -7.89
C TYR A 176 -18.19 -12.36 -6.63
N SER A 177 -18.86 -12.88 -5.59
CA SER A 177 -18.98 -12.21 -4.30
C SER A 177 -17.60 -11.87 -3.72
N ILE A 178 -16.68 -12.84 -3.65
CA ILE A 178 -15.31 -12.63 -3.17
C ILE A 178 -14.62 -11.52 -3.98
N LEU A 179 -14.59 -11.63 -5.31
CA LEU A 179 -13.89 -10.67 -6.18
C LEU A 179 -14.49 -9.25 -6.10
N SER A 180 -15.81 -9.15 -5.91
CA SER A 180 -16.53 -7.89 -5.78
C SER A 180 -16.32 -7.22 -4.43
N SER A 181 -16.17 -7.99 -3.34
CA SER A 181 -15.91 -7.47 -2.00
C SER A 181 -14.45 -7.08 -1.76
N VAL A 182 -13.50 -7.62 -2.54
CA VAL A 182 -12.08 -7.34 -2.34
C VAL A 182 -11.79 -5.84 -2.48
N GLY A 183 -11.36 -5.25 -1.37
CA GLY A 183 -11.01 -3.84 -1.28
C GLY A 183 -12.21 -2.88 -1.31
N THR A 184 -13.44 -3.34 -1.07
CA THR A 184 -14.56 -2.43 -0.80
C THR A 184 -14.46 -1.88 0.62
N ALA A 185 -14.77 -0.61 0.80
CA ALA A 185 -14.86 0.00 2.12
C ALA A 185 -15.76 1.24 2.07
N ASP A 186 -16.39 1.56 3.19
CA ASP A 186 -17.25 2.74 3.32
C ASP A 186 -16.93 3.49 4.62
N GLY A 187 -17.28 4.77 4.67
CA GLY A 187 -17.06 5.60 5.86
C GLY A 187 -15.58 5.88 6.18
N ILE A 188 -14.65 5.63 5.26
CA ILE A 188 -13.21 5.67 5.50
C ILE A 188 -12.59 7.04 5.15
N SER A 189 -11.35 7.26 5.60
CA SER A 189 -10.56 8.43 5.19
C SER A 189 -10.11 8.35 3.73
N TYR A 190 -9.78 9.50 3.12
CA TYR A 190 -9.20 9.53 1.77
C TYR A 190 -7.84 8.78 1.72
N ALA A 191 -7.00 8.92 2.75
CA ALA A 191 -5.73 8.19 2.81
C ALA A 191 -5.97 6.67 2.82
N ARG A 192 -6.96 6.21 3.59
CA ARG A 192 -7.36 4.80 3.63
C ARG A 192 -7.82 4.30 2.27
N LYS A 193 -8.62 5.10 1.57
CA LYS A 193 -9.10 4.78 0.21
C LYS A 193 -7.93 4.56 -0.75
N GLU A 194 -6.90 5.39 -0.71
CA GLU A 194 -5.71 5.22 -1.56
C GLU A 194 -4.88 3.98 -1.16
N VAL A 195 -4.76 3.68 0.14
CA VAL A 195 -4.12 2.45 0.65
C VAL A 195 -4.87 1.21 0.16
N LEU A 196 -6.20 1.18 0.34
CA LEU A 196 -7.04 0.05 -0.06
C LEU A 196 -7.09 -0.13 -1.58
N LYS A 197 -7.08 0.94 -2.38
CA LYS A 197 -6.95 0.84 -3.85
C LYS A 197 -5.66 0.11 -4.26
N LYS A 198 -4.53 0.48 -3.64
CA LYS A 198 -3.24 -0.16 -3.90
C LYS A 198 -3.25 -1.62 -3.42
N LYS A 199 -3.76 -1.88 -2.21
CA LYS A 199 -3.90 -3.22 -1.62
C LYS A 199 -4.78 -4.14 -2.49
N ARG A 200 -5.93 -3.65 -2.96
CA ARG A 200 -6.83 -4.37 -3.88
C ARG A 200 -6.11 -4.88 -5.12
N ARG A 201 -5.31 -4.04 -5.78
CA ARG A 201 -4.54 -4.45 -6.97
C ARG A 201 -3.66 -5.66 -6.68
N TYR A 202 -2.98 -5.66 -5.53
CA TYR A 202 -2.10 -6.77 -5.16
C TYR A 202 -2.87 -8.03 -4.73
N LEU A 203 -3.98 -7.88 -4.01
CA LEU A 203 -4.85 -9.01 -3.69
C LEU A 203 -5.37 -9.69 -4.95
N LEU A 204 -5.85 -8.92 -5.92
CA LEU A 204 -6.29 -9.49 -7.20
C LEU A 204 -5.15 -10.12 -8.00
N LYS A 205 -3.95 -9.54 -7.99
CA LYS A 205 -2.78 -10.19 -8.62
C LYS A 205 -2.43 -11.53 -7.96
N LEU A 206 -2.58 -11.63 -6.64
CA LEU A 206 -2.37 -12.87 -5.91
C LEU A 206 -3.43 -13.92 -6.30
N LEU A 207 -4.71 -13.54 -6.32
CA LEU A 207 -5.80 -14.42 -6.77
C LEU A 207 -5.63 -14.84 -8.24
N TRP A 208 -5.21 -13.91 -9.10
CA TRP A 208 -4.87 -14.18 -10.49
C TRP A 208 -3.77 -15.23 -10.60
N ALA A 209 -2.66 -15.08 -9.87
CA ALA A 209 -1.55 -16.04 -9.90
C ALA A 209 -1.99 -17.46 -9.50
N PHE A 210 -2.83 -17.58 -8.46
CA PHE A 210 -3.41 -18.87 -8.08
C PHE A 210 -4.36 -19.42 -9.15
N GLY A 211 -5.20 -18.58 -9.75
CA GLY A 211 -6.10 -19.01 -10.82
C GLY A 211 -5.36 -19.43 -12.09
N SER A 212 -4.34 -18.68 -12.53
CA SER A 212 -3.62 -18.96 -13.78
C SER A 212 -2.65 -20.13 -13.64
N SER A 213 -2.01 -20.27 -12.48
CA SER A 213 -0.83 -21.13 -12.34
C SER A 213 -0.85 -22.01 -11.10
N GLY A 214 -1.83 -21.85 -10.21
CA GLY A 214 -1.95 -22.72 -9.03
C GLY A 214 -2.32 -24.15 -9.42
N GLU A 215 -1.61 -25.11 -8.87
CA GLU A 215 -1.89 -26.54 -8.99
C GLU A 215 -2.79 -27.00 -7.85
N LEU A 216 -3.78 -27.84 -8.13
CA LEU A 216 -4.58 -28.44 -7.08
C LEU A 216 -3.78 -29.57 -6.42
N LYS A 217 -3.51 -29.46 -5.11
CA LYS A 217 -2.84 -30.50 -4.32
C LYS A 217 -3.81 -31.10 -3.30
N ASP A 218 -3.73 -32.42 -3.16
CA ASP A 218 -4.48 -33.25 -2.20
C ASP A 218 -6.01 -33.05 -2.25
N GLY A 219 -6.53 -32.53 -3.36
CA GLY A 219 -7.93 -32.15 -3.50
C GLY A 219 -8.40 -31.11 -2.47
N LYS A 220 -7.51 -30.33 -1.85
CA LYS A 220 -7.85 -29.44 -0.73
C LYS A 220 -7.45 -27.98 -0.96
N CYS A 221 -6.33 -27.75 -1.64
CA CYS A 221 -5.77 -26.41 -1.79
C CYS A 221 -5.20 -26.18 -3.19
N LEU A 222 -5.05 -24.91 -3.55
CA LEU A 222 -4.20 -24.51 -4.66
C LEU A 222 -2.79 -24.22 -4.13
N VAL A 223 -1.78 -24.66 -4.88
CA VAL A 223 -0.37 -24.46 -4.54
C VAL A 223 0.34 -23.82 -5.73
N ILE A 224 1.16 -22.80 -5.47
CA ILE A 224 2.02 -22.18 -6.48
C ILE A 224 3.44 -22.16 -5.94
N ASP A 225 4.39 -22.66 -6.72
CA ASP A 225 5.80 -22.65 -6.36
C ASP A 225 6.43 -21.25 -6.49
N ALA A 226 7.56 -21.05 -5.82
CA ALA A 226 8.29 -19.78 -5.81
C ALA A 226 8.62 -19.23 -7.21
N GLN A 227 9.07 -20.08 -8.12
CA GLN A 227 9.51 -19.64 -9.45
C GLN A 227 8.32 -19.14 -10.26
N THR A 228 7.24 -19.92 -10.28
CA THR A 228 6.00 -19.59 -10.96
C THR A 228 5.37 -18.32 -10.39
N TYR A 229 5.33 -18.16 -9.07
CA TYR A 229 4.81 -16.95 -8.44
C TYR A 229 5.63 -15.71 -8.80
N ILE A 230 6.97 -15.78 -8.73
CA ILE A 230 7.82 -14.63 -9.07
C ILE A 230 7.72 -14.28 -10.56
N ALA A 231 7.55 -15.26 -11.44
CA ALA A 231 7.35 -15.04 -12.87
C ALA A 231 6.10 -14.19 -13.20
N GLN A 232 5.10 -14.18 -12.30
CA GLN A 232 3.91 -13.33 -12.42
C GLN A 232 4.18 -11.82 -12.19
N LYS A 233 5.43 -11.42 -11.92
CA LYS A 233 5.84 -10.03 -11.66
C LYS A 233 4.99 -9.40 -10.52
N THR A 234 4.79 -10.20 -9.48
CA THR A 234 4.09 -9.84 -8.23
C THR A 234 5.10 -9.32 -7.19
N HIS A 235 4.64 -9.04 -5.96
CA HIS A 235 5.53 -8.59 -4.88
C HIS A 235 6.40 -9.74 -4.39
N SER A 236 7.71 -9.48 -4.31
CA SER A 236 8.69 -10.41 -3.75
C SER A 236 9.03 -10.13 -2.28
N SER A 237 8.44 -9.14 -1.61
CA SER A 237 8.69 -8.90 -0.19
C SER A 237 7.84 -9.83 0.68
N LEU A 238 8.46 -10.59 1.60
CA LEU A 238 7.74 -11.49 2.51
C LEU A 238 6.75 -10.73 3.41
N SER A 239 7.13 -9.56 3.94
CA SER A 239 6.26 -8.77 4.82
C SER A 239 5.01 -8.29 4.07
N VAL A 240 5.17 -7.87 2.81
CA VAL A 240 4.04 -7.51 1.95
C VAL A 240 3.18 -8.72 1.64
N LEU A 241 3.78 -9.87 1.30
CA LEU A 241 3.05 -11.11 1.03
C LEU A 241 2.24 -11.58 2.24
N ASN A 242 2.83 -11.57 3.43
CA ASN A 242 2.15 -11.90 4.68
C ASN A 242 0.97 -10.95 4.95
N SER A 243 1.13 -9.65 4.70
CA SER A 243 0.04 -8.67 4.82
C SER A 243 -1.10 -8.95 3.83
N LEU A 244 -0.78 -9.36 2.60
CA LEU A 244 -1.79 -9.75 1.61
C LEU A 244 -2.51 -11.03 2.00
N CYS A 245 -1.78 -12.07 2.40
CA CYS A 245 -2.38 -13.33 2.85
C CYS A 245 -3.25 -13.11 4.10
N ALA A 246 -2.84 -12.25 5.04
CA ALA A 246 -3.65 -11.89 6.20
C ALA A 246 -4.96 -11.21 5.81
N ALA A 247 -4.92 -10.29 4.84
CA ALA A 247 -6.11 -9.60 4.36
C ALA A 247 -7.09 -10.50 3.59
N LEU A 248 -6.60 -11.56 2.94
CA LEU A 248 -7.46 -12.52 2.26
C LEU A 248 -8.42 -13.26 3.21
N LYS A 249 -8.05 -13.37 4.49
CA LYS A 249 -8.89 -14.03 5.52
C LYS A 249 -10.23 -13.33 5.69
N GLU A 250 -10.29 -12.01 5.49
CA GLU A 250 -11.55 -11.22 5.52
C GLU A 250 -12.56 -11.69 4.47
N TYR A 251 -12.09 -12.36 3.42
CA TYR A 251 -12.90 -12.86 2.30
C TYR A 251 -13.00 -14.39 2.28
N GLY A 252 -12.69 -15.05 3.40
CA GLY A 252 -12.73 -16.51 3.52
C GLY A 252 -11.64 -17.25 2.77
N LEU A 253 -10.57 -16.56 2.37
CA LEU A 253 -9.43 -17.13 1.66
C LEU A 253 -8.20 -17.16 2.58
N TYR A 254 -7.63 -18.34 2.77
CA TYR A 254 -6.48 -18.53 3.64
C TYR A 254 -5.28 -18.82 2.77
N CYS A 255 -4.37 -17.85 2.76
CA CYS A 255 -3.12 -17.90 2.03
C CYS A 255 -1.99 -18.08 3.03
N GLU A 256 -1.05 -18.97 2.75
CA GLU A 256 0.13 -19.18 3.58
C GLU A 256 1.38 -19.31 2.72
N HIS A 257 2.45 -18.64 3.18
CA HIS A 257 3.80 -18.85 2.68
C HIS A 257 4.41 -20.04 3.42
N VAL A 258 4.87 -21.04 2.67
CA VAL A 258 5.43 -22.28 3.21
C VAL A 258 6.89 -22.42 2.74
N PRO A 259 7.88 -22.17 3.61
CA PRO A 259 9.27 -22.52 3.33
C PRO A 259 9.41 -24.02 3.10
N LEU A 260 10.18 -24.41 2.07
CA LEU A 260 10.49 -25.81 1.75
C LEU A 260 11.90 -26.21 2.23
N GLN A 261 12.65 -25.25 2.73
CA GLN A 261 14.00 -25.39 3.25
C GLN A 261 14.19 -24.36 4.37
N GLU A 262 15.09 -24.62 5.32
CA GLU A 262 15.29 -23.75 6.48
C GLU A 262 15.84 -22.37 6.08
N GLN A 263 16.76 -22.32 5.11
CA GLN A 263 17.48 -21.11 4.72
C GLN A 263 17.57 -20.95 3.20
N GLY A 264 17.93 -19.76 2.71
CA GLY A 264 18.24 -19.53 1.29
C GLY A 264 17.04 -19.30 0.38
N TRP A 265 15.81 -19.25 0.93
CA TRP A 265 14.58 -18.86 0.22
C TRP A 265 14.29 -17.35 0.32
N GLN A 266 14.98 -16.64 1.21
CA GLN A 266 14.87 -15.20 1.43
C GLN A 266 16.24 -14.50 1.35
N THR A 267 16.27 -13.22 1.02
CA THR A 267 17.43 -12.33 1.16
C THR A 267 17.48 -11.75 2.58
N PRO A 268 18.64 -11.26 3.05
CA PRO A 268 18.73 -10.56 4.34
C PRO A 268 17.81 -9.32 4.43
N THR A 269 17.50 -8.71 3.28
CA THR A 269 16.58 -7.56 3.16
C THR A 269 15.10 -7.94 3.15
N GLY A 270 14.79 -9.24 3.27
CA GLY A 270 13.43 -9.75 3.38
C GLY A 270 12.74 -10.08 2.04
N ALA A 271 13.47 -10.00 0.92
CA ALA A 271 12.95 -10.35 -0.40
C ALA A 271 13.00 -11.87 -0.64
N LEU A 272 11.97 -12.42 -1.27
CA LEU A 272 11.81 -13.82 -1.62
C LEU A 272 12.60 -14.15 -2.88
N ARG A 273 13.32 -15.27 -2.85
CA ARG A 273 14.07 -15.82 -3.99
C ARG A 273 13.16 -16.73 -4.82
N PRO A 274 13.45 -17.00 -6.11
CA PRO A 274 12.59 -17.84 -6.95
C PRO A 274 12.72 -19.35 -6.68
N LYS A 275 12.97 -19.76 -5.43
CA LYS A 275 13.13 -21.16 -5.02
C LYS A 275 13.03 -21.32 -3.50
N GLY A 276 12.76 -22.54 -3.05
CA GLY A 276 12.83 -22.92 -1.63
C GLY A 276 11.59 -22.57 -0.81
N TRP A 277 10.48 -22.22 -1.46
CA TRP A 277 9.20 -21.97 -0.81
C TRP A 277 8.05 -22.15 -1.81
N GLN A 278 6.83 -22.17 -1.30
CA GLN A 278 5.59 -22.19 -2.07
C GLN A 278 4.52 -21.36 -1.35
N LEU A 279 3.44 -21.02 -2.06
CA LEU A 279 2.22 -20.52 -1.44
C LEU A 279 1.14 -21.58 -1.53
N LYS A 280 0.35 -21.70 -0.45
CA LYS A 280 -0.85 -22.51 -0.45
C LYS A 280 -2.06 -21.62 -0.21
N MET A 281 -3.17 -21.93 -0.89
CA MET A 281 -4.44 -21.27 -0.73
C MET A 281 -5.56 -22.27 -0.47
N THR A 282 -6.28 -22.06 0.61
CA THR A 282 -7.55 -22.71 0.92
C THR A 282 -8.68 -21.67 0.95
N CYS A 283 -9.91 -22.15 0.86
CA CYS A 283 -11.11 -21.34 0.99
C CYS A 283 -12.00 -21.98 2.05
N ASP A 284 -12.63 -21.17 2.90
CA ASP A 284 -13.58 -21.71 3.87
C ASP A 284 -14.86 -22.24 3.20
N SER A 285 -15.57 -23.12 3.89
CA SER A 285 -16.79 -23.73 3.38
C SER A 285 -17.93 -22.73 3.16
N ARG A 286 -17.99 -21.63 3.94
CA ARG A 286 -19.01 -20.57 3.81
C ARG A 286 -18.87 -19.81 2.50
N HIS A 287 -17.64 -19.69 2.00
CA HIS A 287 -17.29 -19.03 0.75
C HIS A 287 -17.11 -20.02 -0.42
N GLY A 288 -17.55 -21.28 -0.27
CA GLY A 288 -17.61 -22.28 -1.34
C GLY A 288 -16.47 -23.30 -1.33
N GLY A 289 -15.50 -23.18 -0.42
CA GLY A 289 -14.44 -24.13 -0.18
C GLY A 289 -13.64 -24.46 -1.44
N LEU A 290 -13.31 -25.74 -1.60
CA LEU A 290 -12.60 -26.24 -2.78
C LEU A 290 -13.29 -25.89 -4.11
N SER A 291 -14.62 -25.86 -4.14
CA SER A 291 -15.37 -25.56 -5.37
C SER A 291 -15.11 -24.14 -5.86
N ALA A 292 -14.98 -23.17 -4.95
CA ALA A 292 -14.62 -21.80 -5.28
C ALA A 292 -13.21 -21.70 -5.89
N LEU A 293 -12.24 -22.47 -5.37
CA LEU A 293 -10.87 -22.51 -5.91
C LEU A 293 -10.81 -23.16 -7.29
N LYS A 294 -11.57 -24.24 -7.51
CA LYS A 294 -11.69 -24.87 -8.83
C LYS A 294 -12.30 -23.90 -9.84
N VAL A 295 -13.38 -23.21 -9.46
CA VAL A 295 -14.02 -22.21 -10.32
C VAL A 295 -13.10 -21.02 -10.57
N LEU A 296 -12.29 -20.58 -9.60
CA LEU A 296 -11.26 -19.55 -9.83
C LEU A 296 -10.30 -19.95 -10.95
N LYS A 297 -9.80 -21.19 -10.93
CA LYS A 297 -8.91 -21.71 -11.98
C LYS A 297 -9.60 -21.78 -13.34
N THR A 298 -10.82 -22.35 -13.40
CA THR A 298 -11.61 -22.41 -14.63
C THR A 298 -11.92 -21.01 -15.18
N TYR A 299 -12.29 -20.08 -14.32
CA TYR A 299 -12.58 -18.69 -14.67
C TYR A 299 -11.38 -18.01 -15.30
N VAL A 300 -10.22 -18.07 -14.64
CA VAL A 300 -9.00 -17.43 -15.14
C VAL A 300 -8.56 -18.05 -16.47
N ASN A 301 -8.59 -19.38 -16.59
CA ASN A 301 -8.21 -20.05 -17.84
C ASN A 301 -9.10 -19.63 -19.01
N LYS A 302 -10.42 -19.58 -18.82
CA LYS A 302 -11.35 -19.12 -19.86
C LYS A 302 -11.10 -17.66 -20.26
N LEU A 303 -10.81 -16.80 -19.30
CA LEU A 303 -10.44 -15.42 -19.63
C LEU A 303 -9.13 -15.35 -20.43
N ILE A 304 -8.14 -16.18 -20.11
CA ILE A 304 -6.88 -16.26 -20.87
C ILE A 304 -7.15 -16.75 -22.29
N GLU A 305 -7.94 -17.80 -22.46
CA GLU A 305 -8.33 -18.34 -23.77
C GLU A 305 -9.05 -17.30 -24.62
N GLU A 306 -9.97 -16.53 -24.03
CA GLU A 306 -10.83 -15.59 -24.77
C GLU A 306 -10.17 -14.23 -25.02
N TYR A 307 -9.37 -13.73 -24.07
CA TYR A 307 -8.88 -12.36 -24.07
C TYR A 307 -7.35 -12.21 -24.08
N GLY A 308 -6.59 -13.31 -23.97
CA GLY A 308 -5.13 -13.32 -23.97
C GLY A 308 -4.56 -12.31 -22.97
N ASP A 309 -3.71 -11.40 -23.45
CA ASP A 309 -3.07 -10.37 -22.62
C ASP A 309 -4.05 -9.43 -21.90
N LYS A 310 -5.29 -9.32 -22.38
CA LYS A 310 -6.33 -8.48 -21.76
C LYS A 310 -7.09 -9.20 -20.64
N ALA A 311 -6.89 -10.51 -20.45
CA ALA A 311 -7.64 -11.34 -19.51
C ALA A 311 -7.66 -10.78 -18.07
N TYR A 312 -6.52 -10.28 -17.58
CA TYR A 312 -6.45 -9.68 -16.24
C TYR A 312 -7.39 -8.47 -16.05
N ARG A 313 -7.64 -7.69 -17.11
CA ARG A 313 -8.57 -6.55 -17.07
C ARG A 313 -9.98 -7.03 -16.73
N TYR A 314 -10.44 -8.09 -17.39
CA TYR A 314 -11.76 -8.71 -17.17
C TYR A 314 -11.83 -9.35 -15.79
N PHE A 315 -10.79 -10.09 -15.41
CA PHE A 315 -10.67 -10.67 -14.06
C PHE A 315 -10.81 -9.62 -12.95
N SER A 316 -10.15 -8.47 -13.12
CA SER A 316 -10.15 -7.40 -12.10
C SER A 316 -11.50 -6.74 -11.85
N ARG A 317 -12.46 -6.96 -12.76
CA ARG A 317 -13.85 -6.50 -12.74
C ARG A 317 -14.84 -7.63 -12.45
N ALA A 318 -14.35 -8.84 -12.12
CA ALA A 318 -15.13 -10.07 -12.03
C ALA A 318 -16.09 -10.27 -13.22
N ASP A 319 -15.63 -9.93 -14.42
CA ASP A 319 -16.42 -10.08 -15.63
C ASP A 319 -16.57 -11.57 -15.97
N MET A 320 -17.80 -12.07 -15.84
CA MET A 320 -18.16 -13.47 -16.07
C MET A 320 -19.07 -13.65 -17.29
N MET A 321 -19.20 -12.65 -18.16
CA MET A 321 -20.13 -12.67 -19.30
C MET A 321 -19.87 -13.81 -20.30
N PHE A 322 -18.67 -14.40 -20.30
CA PHE A 322 -18.37 -15.59 -21.10
C PHE A 322 -19.24 -16.80 -20.72
N LEU A 323 -19.89 -16.80 -19.55
CA LEU A 323 -20.80 -17.86 -19.13
C LEU A 323 -22.11 -17.90 -19.93
N GLU A 324 -22.53 -16.77 -20.52
CA GLU A 324 -23.75 -16.69 -21.34
C GLU A 324 -23.57 -17.31 -22.73
N ARG A 325 -22.32 -17.51 -23.16
CA ARG A 325 -22.00 -17.91 -24.54
C ARG A 325 -22.00 -19.43 -24.74
N LYS A 326 -22.75 -20.16 -23.92
CA LYS A 326 -22.88 -21.61 -23.97
C LYS A 326 -24.33 -22.04 -24.04
#